data_AF-A0AA35WNB1-F1
#
_entry.id   AF-A0AA35WNB1-F1
#
_cell.length_a   1.000
_cell.length_b   1.000
_cell.length_c   1.000
_cell.angle_alpha   90.00
_cell.angle_beta   90.00
_cell.angle_gamma   90.00
#
_symmetry.space_group_name_H-M   'P 1'
#
loop_
_entity.id
_entity.type
_entity.pdbx_description
1 polymer ?
#
loop_
_entity_poly.entity_id
_entity_poly.type
_entity_poly.pdbx_seq_one_letter_code
_entity_poly.pdbx_strand_id
1 'polypeptide(L)'
;MQFIEPRDVAVSVSEDSATIFVADAVNCRVQFFRMADATADAQPLGVYTIPNMPLSLCVGNRDRVFVTENLANQFKILSLKCQERQLEASEPQPMQTPELALFNVCTNKENAGVQLNRVRGLTYDPQTRYVLVTEEGNPKICVFDRDGGYVGTVKLPGKKTMQLVDISALDSRVVLVAYKGEKYAISVLNIM
;
A
#
# COMPACT_ATOMS: atom_id res chain seq x y z
N MET A 1 20.55 -4.66 -10.43
CA MET A 1 19.44 -4.99 -9.50
C MET A 1 18.29 -5.51 -10.35
N GLN A 2 17.82 -6.75 -10.15
CA GLN A 2 16.82 -7.37 -11.03
C GLN A 2 15.55 -7.68 -10.23
N PHE A 3 14.38 -7.36 -10.79
CA PHE A 3 13.09 -7.82 -10.29
C PHE A 3 12.84 -9.26 -10.74
N ILE A 4 12.33 -10.10 -9.85
CA ILE A 4 11.98 -11.48 -10.23
C ILE A 4 10.48 -11.59 -10.48
N GLU A 5 9.66 -11.00 -9.61
CA GLU A 5 8.20 -10.99 -9.81
C GLU A 5 7.61 -9.70 -9.24
N PRO A 6 7.72 -8.56 -9.96
CA PRO A 6 7.06 -7.33 -9.55
C PRO A 6 5.54 -7.53 -9.61
N ARG A 7 4.85 -7.33 -8.49
CA ARG A 7 3.39 -7.51 -8.38
C ARG A 7 2.62 -6.22 -8.45
N ASP A 8 3.18 -5.17 -7.86
CA ASP A 8 2.48 -3.89 -7.73
C ASP A 8 3.48 -2.72 -7.68
N VAL A 9 2.99 -1.54 -8.05
CA VAL A 9 3.74 -0.29 -8.10
C VAL A 9 2.89 0.86 -7.57
N ALA A 10 3.49 1.73 -6.77
CA ALA A 10 2.87 2.99 -6.37
C ALA A 10 3.88 4.11 -6.44
N VAL A 11 3.35 5.33 -6.57
CA VAL A 11 4.15 6.53 -6.76
C VAL A 11 3.73 7.56 -5.71
N SER A 12 4.71 8.06 -4.95
CA SER A 12 4.56 9.28 -4.17
C SER A 12 5.07 10.43 -5.01
N VAL A 13 4.26 11.48 -5.21
CA VAL A 13 4.66 12.65 -5.98
C VAL A 13 4.77 13.85 -5.05
N SER A 14 5.88 14.58 -5.18
CA SER A 14 6.13 15.90 -4.60
C SER A 14 6.28 16.91 -5.74
N GLU A 15 6.33 18.22 -5.41
CA GLU A 15 6.41 19.29 -6.42
C GLU A 15 7.55 19.07 -7.43
N ASP A 16 8.71 18.61 -6.96
CA ASP A 16 9.94 18.51 -7.75
C ASP A 16 10.52 17.09 -7.83
N SER A 17 9.78 16.06 -7.39
CA SER A 17 10.28 14.68 -7.49
C SER A 17 9.19 13.65 -7.30
N ALA A 18 9.42 12.45 -7.81
CA ALA A 18 8.59 11.28 -7.53
C ALA A 18 9.41 10.19 -6.86
N THR A 19 8.79 9.46 -5.93
CA THR A 19 9.32 8.22 -5.37
C THR A 19 8.47 7.06 -5.86
N ILE A 20 9.08 6.12 -6.58
CA ILE A 20 8.42 4.90 -7.06
C ILE A 20 8.69 3.79 -6.07
N PHE A 21 7.67 3.04 -5.69
CA PHE A 21 7.75 1.84 -4.87
C PHE A 21 7.32 0.64 -5.69
N VAL A 22 8.08 -0.45 -5.63
CA VAL A 22 7.80 -1.70 -6.35
C VAL A 22 7.76 -2.85 -5.35
N ALA A 23 6.63 -3.55 -5.28
CA ALA A 23 6.47 -4.80 -4.55
C ALA A 23 7.03 -5.94 -5.40
N ASP A 24 8.16 -6.51 -5.00
CA ASP A 24 8.80 -7.64 -5.68
C ASP A 24 8.54 -8.91 -4.86
N ALA A 25 7.55 -9.70 -5.29
CA ALA A 25 6.99 -10.80 -4.51
C ALA A 25 8.02 -11.89 -4.22
N VAL A 26 8.72 -12.35 -5.26
CA VAL A 26 9.69 -13.45 -5.12
C VAL A 26 10.92 -13.02 -4.33
N ASN A 27 11.37 -11.78 -4.49
CA ASN A 27 12.46 -11.23 -3.67
C ASN A 27 12.00 -10.80 -2.27
N CYS A 28 10.71 -10.94 -1.94
CA CYS A 28 10.13 -10.58 -0.65
C CYS A 28 10.56 -9.18 -0.18
N ARG A 29 10.42 -8.17 -1.05
CA ARG A 29 10.88 -6.81 -0.75
C ARG A 29 10.01 -5.74 -1.37
N VAL A 30 10.05 -4.56 -0.78
CA VAL A 30 9.68 -3.30 -1.43
C VAL A 30 10.96 -2.58 -1.80
N GLN A 31 11.17 -2.37 -3.09
CA GLN A 31 12.26 -1.55 -3.58
C GLN A 31 11.73 -0.17 -3.96
N PHE A 32 12.48 0.88 -3.70
CA PHE A 32 12.05 2.23 -4.02
C PHE A 32 13.13 3.06 -4.70
N PHE A 33 12.68 3.96 -5.57
CA PHE A 33 13.50 4.74 -6.47
C PHE A 33 13.09 6.20 -6.41
N ARG A 34 14.03 7.12 -6.61
CA ARG A 34 13.75 8.54 -6.79
C ARG A 34 13.85 8.89 -8.27
N MET A 35 12.86 9.62 -8.76
CA MET A 35 12.89 10.34 -10.03
C MET A 35 12.90 11.83 -9.73
N ALA A 36 13.89 12.55 -10.28
CA ALA A 36 13.96 14.00 -10.13
C ALA A 36 12.89 14.71 -10.98
N ASP A 37 12.61 14.21 -12.17
CA ASP A 37 11.53 14.71 -13.00
C ASP A 37 11.00 13.58 -13.90
N ALA A 38 9.96 13.87 -14.70
CA ALA A 38 9.32 12.89 -15.57
C ALA A 38 10.23 12.33 -16.68
N THR A 39 11.38 12.96 -16.94
CA THR A 39 12.32 12.59 -18.00
C THR A 39 13.60 11.92 -17.48
N ALA A 40 13.85 12.00 -16.16
CA ALA A 40 15.03 11.45 -15.52
C ALA A 40 14.92 9.95 -15.27
N ASP A 41 16.04 9.23 -15.40
CA ASP A 41 16.13 7.83 -15.00
C ASP A 41 15.94 7.67 -13.48
N ALA A 42 15.09 6.73 -13.10
CA ALA A 42 14.83 6.41 -11.70
C ALA A 42 16.09 5.86 -11.01
N GLN A 43 16.54 6.51 -9.95
CA GLN A 43 17.71 6.10 -9.18
C GLN A 43 17.28 5.24 -7.99
N PRO A 44 17.92 4.07 -7.75
CA PRO A 44 17.59 3.23 -6.61
C PRO A 44 17.90 3.99 -5.31
N LEU A 45 16.91 4.06 -4.43
CA LEU A 45 16.99 4.81 -3.19
C LEU A 45 17.14 3.88 -1.98
N GLY A 46 16.49 2.72 -2.03
CA GLY A 46 16.64 1.70 -1.00
C GLY A 46 15.77 0.47 -1.20
N VAL A 47 15.87 -0.46 -0.25
CA VAL A 47 15.12 -1.70 -0.20
C VAL A 47 14.64 -1.93 1.22
N TYR A 48 13.39 -2.34 1.35
CA TYR A 48 12.83 -2.88 2.59
C TYR A 48 12.49 -4.35 2.41
N THR A 49 13.12 -5.24 3.18
CA THR A 49 12.82 -6.67 3.16
C THR A 49 11.57 -6.94 4.00
N ILE A 50 10.66 -7.71 3.42
CA ILE A 50 9.41 -8.14 4.02
C ILE A 50 9.52 -9.66 4.24
N PRO A 51 9.04 -10.21 5.38
CA PRO A 51 9.17 -11.64 5.66
C PRO A 51 8.31 -12.54 4.75
N ASN A 52 7.28 -11.99 4.11
CA ASN A 52 6.41 -12.69 3.17
C ASN A 52 6.33 -11.97 1.84
N MET A 53 5.73 -12.63 0.84
CA MET A 53 5.57 -12.08 -0.50
C MET A 53 4.63 -10.87 -0.49
N PRO A 54 5.10 -9.65 -0.84
CA PRO A 54 4.20 -8.52 -1.02
C PRO A 54 3.26 -8.75 -2.22
N LEU A 55 1.98 -8.42 -2.06
CA LEU A 55 0.97 -8.61 -3.10
C LEU A 55 0.51 -7.29 -3.73
N SER A 56 0.13 -6.34 -2.90
CA SER A 56 -0.28 -5.00 -3.30
C SER A 56 0.39 -3.97 -2.41
N LEU A 57 0.60 -2.77 -2.95
CA LEU A 57 1.07 -1.63 -2.20
C LEU A 57 0.35 -0.34 -2.61
N CYS A 58 0.23 0.59 -1.69
CA CYS A 58 -0.20 1.94 -2.01
C CYS A 58 0.58 2.96 -1.17
N VAL A 59 0.64 4.19 -1.66
CA VAL A 59 1.18 5.33 -0.90
C VAL A 59 0.02 6.07 -0.28
N GLY A 60 0.11 6.39 1.00
CA GLY A 60 -0.79 7.34 1.65
C GLY A 60 -0.09 8.62 2.07
N ASN A 61 -0.78 9.41 2.89
CA ASN A 61 -0.28 10.71 3.33
C ASN A 61 0.98 10.59 4.21
N ARG A 62 1.88 11.58 4.11
CA ARG A 62 3.13 11.71 4.93
C ARG A 62 4.09 10.54 4.75
N ASP A 63 4.35 10.17 3.50
CA ASP A 63 5.31 9.14 3.12
C ASP A 63 5.09 7.77 3.77
N ARG A 64 3.82 7.43 4.03
CA ARG A 64 3.43 6.10 4.45
C ARG A 64 3.20 5.21 3.23
N VAL A 65 3.74 4.00 3.29
CA VAL A 65 3.53 2.97 2.28
C VAL A 65 2.83 1.80 2.94
N PHE A 66 1.67 1.45 2.43
CA PHE A 66 0.89 0.31 2.90
C PHE A 66 1.18 -0.88 1.99
N VAL A 67 1.38 -2.06 2.56
CA VAL A 67 1.76 -3.26 1.79
C VAL A 67 1.02 -4.47 2.32
N THR A 68 0.27 -5.18 1.48
CA THR A 68 -0.32 -6.48 1.84
C THR A 68 0.67 -7.60 1.64
N GLU A 69 0.60 -8.60 2.53
CA GLU A 69 1.46 -9.78 2.47
C GLU A 69 0.64 -11.04 2.19
N ASN A 70 1.11 -11.85 1.24
CA ASN A 70 0.56 -13.16 1.00
C ASN A 70 0.75 -14.07 2.22
N LEU A 71 -0.23 -14.93 2.49
CA LEU A 71 -0.24 -15.94 3.56
C LEU A 71 -0.19 -15.43 5.01
N ALA A 72 0.28 -14.21 5.24
CA ALA A 72 0.34 -13.61 6.56
C ALA A 72 -1.01 -13.04 7.02
N ASN A 73 -1.97 -12.86 6.10
CA ASN A 73 -3.28 -12.27 6.37
C ASN A 73 -3.16 -10.93 7.12
N GLN A 74 -2.20 -10.12 6.70
CA GLN A 74 -1.88 -8.85 7.34
C GLN A 74 -1.48 -7.83 6.28
N PHE A 75 -1.50 -6.56 6.64
CA PHE A 75 -0.78 -5.54 5.91
C PHE A 75 0.17 -4.78 6.83
N LYS A 76 1.26 -4.28 6.26
CA LYS A 76 2.26 -3.46 6.95
C LYS A 76 2.08 -2.01 6.57
N ILE A 77 2.35 -1.14 7.53
CA ILE A 77 2.51 0.30 7.31
C ILE A 77 4.01 0.56 7.43
N LEU A 78 4.62 1.02 6.35
CA LEU A 78 6.00 1.48 6.31
C LEU A 78 5.99 3.01 6.31
N SER A 79 6.96 3.61 7.00
CA SER A 79 7.18 5.06 6.94
C SER A 79 8.52 5.29 6.26
N LEU A 80 8.56 6.15 5.24
CA LEU A 80 9.84 6.74 4.86
C LEU A 80 10.28 7.65 5.99
N LYS A 81 11.44 7.39 6.56
CA LYS A 81 12.13 8.37 7.39
C LYS A 81 12.86 9.31 6.45
N CYS A 82 12.22 10.43 6.12
CA CYS A 82 12.93 11.60 5.61
C CYS A 82 13.43 12.34 6.85
N GLN A 83 14.74 12.49 7.04
CA GLN A 83 15.21 13.42 8.07
C GLN A 83 14.73 14.81 7.68
N GLU A 84 13.88 15.42 8.51
CA GLU A 84 13.58 16.84 8.42
C GLU A 84 14.91 17.59 8.30
N ARG A 85 15.05 18.46 7.29
CA ARG A 85 16.18 19.40 7.24
C ARG A 85 16.20 20.12 8.59
N GLN A 86 17.15 19.80 9.46
CA GLN A 86 17.47 20.68 10.57
C GLN A 86 18.02 21.96 9.94
N LEU A 87 17.15 22.96 9.78
CA LEU A 87 17.43 24.25 9.16
C LEU A 87 18.41 25.11 9.98
N GLU A 88 19.04 24.58 11.02
CA GLU A 88 19.86 25.34 11.97
C GLU A 88 21.34 24.88 12.07
N ALA A 89 21.79 23.91 11.26
CA ALA A 89 23.20 23.50 11.28
C ALA A 89 24.01 24.23 10.19
N SER A 90 25.06 24.95 10.61
CA SER A 90 25.99 25.69 9.75
C SER A 90 26.93 24.81 8.91
N GLU A 91 26.84 23.49 9.04
CA GLU A 91 27.64 22.53 8.27
C GLU A 91 26.73 21.59 7.47
N PRO A 92 27.03 21.34 6.19
CA PRO A 92 26.30 20.35 5.40
C PRO A 92 26.55 18.95 5.98
N GLN A 93 25.60 18.47 6.78
CA GLN A 93 25.55 17.08 7.21
C GLN A 93 25.50 16.18 5.95
N PRO A 94 26.27 15.07 5.90
CA PRO A 94 26.17 14.13 4.79
C PRO A 94 24.72 13.66 4.68
N MET A 95 24.15 13.84 3.48
CA MET A 95 22.76 13.49 3.20
C MET A 95 22.56 11.99 3.49
N GLN A 96 21.92 11.66 4.61
CA GLN A 96 21.62 10.27 4.96
C GLN A 96 20.58 9.74 3.96
N THR A 97 20.83 8.54 3.45
CA THR A 97 19.92 7.87 2.51
C THR A 97 18.58 7.59 3.19
N PRO A 98 17.43 7.95 2.59
CA PRO A 98 16.14 7.72 3.20
C PRO A 98 15.86 6.23 3.34
N GLU A 99 15.28 5.84 4.47
CA GLU A 99 15.05 4.45 4.84
C GLU A 99 13.55 4.23 5.08
N LEU A 100 13.03 3.12 4.56
CA LEU A 100 11.71 2.63 4.96
C LEU A 100 11.83 1.88 6.27
N ALA A 101 11.05 2.27 7.27
CA ALA A 101 10.96 1.57 8.55
C ALA A 101 9.54 1.05 8.78
N LEU A 102 9.43 -0.08 9.49
CA LEU A 102 8.14 -0.59 9.92
C LEU A 102 7.51 0.38 10.93
N PHE A 103 6.33 0.90 10.60
CA PHE A 103 5.52 1.73 11.49
C PHE A 103 4.51 0.87 12.27
N ASN A 104 3.77 0.01 11.57
CA ASN A 104 2.78 -0.86 12.20
C ASN A 104 2.55 -2.15 11.39
N VAL A 105 2.01 -3.18 12.04
CA VAL A 105 1.52 -4.40 11.40
C VAL A 105 0.05 -4.60 11.80
N CYS A 106 -0.81 -4.64 10.81
CA CYS A 106 -2.24 -4.84 11.03
C CYS A 106 -2.56 -6.32 10.85
N THR A 107 -2.61 -7.04 11.97
CA THR A 107 -2.75 -8.51 12.02
C THR A 107 -4.10 -8.97 12.57
N ASN A 108 -4.31 -10.27 12.42
CA ASN A 108 -5.41 -11.04 13.01
C ASN A 108 -5.42 -11.12 14.54
N LYS A 109 -4.37 -10.66 15.24
CA LYS A 109 -4.18 -10.99 16.67
C LYS A 109 -4.32 -9.82 17.64
N GLU A 110 -4.05 -8.58 17.21
CA GLU A 110 -3.85 -7.49 18.17
C GLU A 110 -4.80 -6.30 18.05
N ASN A 111 -5.60 -6.20 16.98
CA ASN A 111 -6.51 -5.06 16.78
C ASN A 111 -7.99 -5.47 16.69
N ALA A 112 -8.71 -5.32 17.81
CA ALA A 112 -10.14 -4.98 17.87
C ALA A 112 -11.18 -5.83 17.08
N GLY A 113 -10.94 -7.12 16.85
CA GLY A 113 -12.01 -8.06 16.48
C GLY A 113 -12.33 -8.21 14.99
N VAL A 114 -11.43 -7.81 14.08
CA VAL A 114 -11.50 -8.24 12.67
C VAL A 114 -10.45 -9.30 12.36
N GLN A 115 -10.87 -10.39 11.72
CA GLN A 115 -9.98 -11.39 11.16
C GLN A 115 -9.86 -11.13 9.66
N LEU A 116 -8.67 -10.71 9.22
CA LEU A 116 -8.32 -10.64 7.82
C LEU A 116 -8.07 -12.06 7.30
N ASN A 117 -8.53 -12.35 6.09
CA ASN A 117 -8.35 -13.63 5.45
C ASN A 117 -8.03 -13.45 3.96
N ARG A 118 -6.87 -13.93 3.52
CA ARG A 118 -6.38 -13.83 2.15
C ARG A 118 -6.41 -12.41 1.60
N VAL A 119 -5.80 -11.47 2.33
CA VAL A 119 -5.68 -10.07 1.87
C VAL A 119 -5.08 -10.01 0.47
N ARG A 120 -5.60 -9.11 -0.37
CA ARG A 120 -5.19 -9.00 -1.77
C ARG A 120 -4.79 -7.56 -2.13
N GLY A 121 -5.73 -6.80 -2.65
CA GLY A 121 -5.55 -5.39 -3.02
C GLY A 121 -5.77 -4.48 -1.82
N LEU A 122 -5.11 -3.34 -1.84
CA LEU A 122 -5.26 -2.29 -0.85
C LEU A 122 -5.22 -0.92 -1.51
N THR A 123 -5.96 0.05 -0.97
CA THR A 123 -5.87 1.44 -1.42
C THR A 123 -6.02 2.39 -0.24
N TYR A 124 -5.55 3.62 -0.42
CA TYR A 124 -5.67 4.68 0.57
C TYR A 124 -6.51 5.80 -0.02
N ASP A 125 -7.58 6.18 0.69
CA ASP A 125 -8.33 7.38 0.33
C ASP A 125 -7.77 8.59 1.10
N PRO A 126 -7.16 9.57 0.40
CA PRO A 126 -6.58 10.75 1.06
C PRO A 126 -7.63 11.68 1.68
N GLN A 127 -8.89 11.63 1.25
CA GLN A 127 -9.96 12.48 1.78
C GLN A 127 -10.44 12.00 3.15
N THR A 128 -10.82 10.73 3.27
CA THR A 128 -11.24 10.14 4.55
C THR A 128 -10.06 9.71 5.43
N ARG A 129 -8.89 9.53 4.81
CA ARG A 129 -7.67 8.96 5.41
C ARG A 129 -7.86 7.49 5.84
N TYR A 130 -8.76 6.78 5.17
CA TYR A 130 -8.94 5.34 5.39
C TYR A 130 -8.09 4.52 4.44
N VAL A 131 -7.66 3.36 4.95
CA VAL A 131 -7.05 2.28 4.19
C VAL A 131 -8.13 1.23 3.95
N LEU A 132 -8.37 0.92 2.68
CA LEU A 132 -9.35 -0.05 2.25
C LEU A 132 -8.63 -1.31 1.81
N VAL A 133 -8.97 -2.44 2.42
CA VAL A 133 -8.31 -3.73 2.18
C VAL A 133 -9.33 -4.74 1.68
N THR A 134 -8.99 -5.41 0.59
CA THR A 134 -9.81 -6.48 0.01
C THR A 134 -9.32 -7.86 0.44
N GLU A 135 -10.26 -8.80 0.54
CA GLU A 135 -10.01 -10.20 0.93
C GLU A 135 -10.42 -11.16 -0.19
N GLU A 136 -9.51 -12.03 -0.63
CA GLU A 136 -9.80 -13.02 -1.66
C GLU A 136 -10.77 -14.10 -1.13
N GLY A 137 -11.86 -14.34 -1.86
CA GLY A 137 -12.89 -15.32 -1.48
C GLY A 137 -13.86 -14.83 -0.40
N ASN A 138 -13.74 -13.56 0.01
CA ASN A 138 -14.68 -12.91 0.92
C ASN A 138 -15.09 -11.55 0.32
N PRO A 139 -16.30 -11.41 -0.24
CA PRO A 139 -16.72 -10.20 -0.96
C PRO A 139 -17.00 -9.06 0.03
N LYS A 140 -15.95 -8.54 0.65
CA LYS A 140 -15.98 -7.43 1.59
C LYS A 140 -14.72 -6.57 1.46
N ILE A 141 -14.85 -5.32 1.85
CA ILE A 141 -13.73 -4.40 2.07
C ILE A 141 -13.64 -4.17 3.57
N CYS A 142 -12.47 -4.44 4.14
CA CYS A 142 -12.15 -4.03 5.51
C CYS A 142 -11.59 -2.61 5.48
N VAL A 143 -12.11 -1.76 6.36
CA VAL A 143 -11.76 -0.34 6.46
C VAL A 143 -10.93 -0.15 7.72
N PHE A 144 -9.76 0.46 7.54
CA PHE A 144 -8.85 0.83 8.62
C PHE A 144 -8.59 2.34 8.59
N ASP A 145 -8.29 2.94 9.73
CA ASP A 145 -7.70 4.26 9.77
C ASP A 145 -6.25 4.24 9.24
N ARG A 146 -5.69 5.43 9.01
CA ARG A 146 -4.32 5.60 8.51
C ARG A 146 -3.24 4.97 9.39
N ASP A 147 -3.52 4.76 10.68
CA ASP A 147 -2.60 4.26 11.69
C ASP A 147 -2.76 2.74 11.88
N GLY A 148 -3.72 2.11 11.21
CA GLY A 148 -3.98 0.67 11.23
C GLY A 148 -5.08 0.24 12.19
N GLY A 149 -5.80 1.18 12.79
CA GLY A 149 -6.97 0.91 13.62
C GLY A 149 -8.15 0.44 12.77
N TYR A 150 -8.78 -0.67 13.14
CA TYR A 150 -9.94 -1.18 12.42
C TYR A 150 -11.16 -0.27 12.63
N VAL A 151 -11.81 0.14 11.54
CA VAL A 151 -12.99 1.03 11.55
C VAL A 151 -14.27 0.26 11.25
N GLY A 152 -14.24 -0.64 10.27
CA GLY A 152 -15.45 -1.34 9.85
C GLY A 152 -15.28 -2.18 8.59
N THR A 153 -16.40 -2.66 8.04
CA THR A 153 -16.42 -3.46 6.83
C THR A 153 -17.56 -3.02 5.91
N VAL A 154 -17.29 -2.94 4.62
CA VAL A 154 -18.32 -2.79 3.58
C VAL A 154 -18.51 -4.12 2.85
N LYS A 155 -19.75 -4.62 2.79
CA LYS A 155 -20.07 -5.83 2.02
C LYS A 155 -20.19 -5.49 0.55
N LEU A 156 -19.54 -6.28 -0.29
CA LEU A 156 -19.57 -6.12 -1.74
C LEU A 156 -20.74 -6.90 -2.34
N PRO A 157 -21.45 -6.35 -3.33
CA PRO A 157 -22.44 -7.09 -4.09
C PRO A 157 -21.70 -8.10 -4.99
N GLY A 158 -21.62 -9.35 -4.57
CA GLY A 158 -20.90 -10.38 -5.33
C GLY A 158 -21.15 -11.80 -4.82
N LYS A 159 -21.05 -12.78 -5.73
CA LYS A 159 -21.06 -14.20 -5.37
C LYS A 159 -19.72 -14.54 -4.70
N LYS A 160 -19.72 -15.43 -3.71
CA LYS A 160 -18.51 -15.92 -2.99
C LYS A 160 -17.41 -16.48 -3.90
N THR A 161 -17.70 -16.70 -5.18
CA THR A 161 -16.79 -17.24 -6.20
C THR A 161 -15.96 -16.17 -6.91
N MET A 162 -16.21 -14.88 -6.70
CA MET A 162 -15.42 -13.81 -7.33
C MET A 162 -14.17 -13.51 -6.51
N GLN A 163 -13.01 -13.56 -7.15
CA GLN A 163 -11.73 -13.16 -6.56
C GLN A 163 -11.57 -11.65 -6.71
N LEU A 164 -11.37 -10.95 -5.59
CA LEU A 164 -10.95 -9.56 -5.61
C LEU A 164 -9.53 -9.50 -6.15
N VAL A 165 -9.32 -8.66 -7.17
CA VAL A 165 -8.02 -8.49 -7.81
C VAL A 165 -7.36 -7.23 -7.27
N ASP A 166 -8.10 -6.13 -7.30
CA ASP A 166 -7.59 -4.81 -6.96
C ASP A 166 -8.72 -3.85 -6.56
N ILE A 167 -8.34 -2.76 -5.89
CA ILE A 167 -9.24 -1.70 -5.43
C ILE A 167 -8.58 -0.33 -5.61
N SER A 168 -9.37 0.65 -6.02
CA SER A 168 -8.92 2.04 -6.10
C SER A 168 -9.98 2.99 -5.59
N ALA A 169 -9.60 3.94 -4.74
CA ALA A 169 -10.47 5.01 -4.27
C ALA A 169 -10.50 6.13 -5.32
N LEU A 170 -11.69 6.46 -5.81
CA LEU A 170 -11.90 7.55 -6.76
C LEU A 170 -12.15 8.87 -6.03
N ASP A 171 -12.96 8.83 -4.98
CA ASP A 171 -13.20 9.91 -4.04
C ASP A 171 -13.54 9.33 -2.65
N SER A 172 -13.92 10.20 -1.70
CA SER A 172 -14.26 9.79 -0.34
C SER A 172 -15.36 8.73 -0.25
N ARG A 173 -16.23 8.62 -1.26
CA ARG A 173 -17.41 7.76 -1.25
C ARG A 173 -17.37 6.70 -2.34
N VAL A 174 -16.61 6.88 -3.40
CA VAL A 174 -16.62 6.01 -4.57
C VAL A 174 -15.34 5.20 -4.66
N VAL A 175 -15.49 3.90 -4.77
CA VAL A 175 -14.38 2.97 -5.04
C VAL A 175 -14.65 2.16 -6.30
N LEU A 176 -13.57 1.90 -7.02
CA LEU A 176 -13.52 0.92 -8.10
C LEU A 176 -12.99 -0.37 -7.53
N VAL A 177 -13.72 -1.47 -7.75
CA VAL A 177 -13.29 -2.79 -7.34
C VAL A 177 -13.21 -3.68 -8.56
N ALA A 178 -12.01 -4.24 -8.80
CA ALA A 178 -11.76 -5.19 -9.87
C ALA A 178 -11.92 -6.62 -9.35
N TYR A 179 -12.65 -7.43 -10.10
CA TYR A 179 -12.93 -8.82 -9.80
C TYR A 179 -12.48 -9.74 -10.93
N LYS A 180 -12.11 -10.96 -10.56
CA LYS A 180 -11.91 -12.08 -11.46
C LYS A 180 -12.91 -13.19 -11.11
N GLY A 181 -13.83 -13.46 -12.04
CA GLY A 181 -14.67 -14.66 -12.05
C GLY A 181 -14.37 -15.50 -13.29
N GLU A 182 -15.40 -15.92 -14.02
CA GLU A 182 -15.23 -16.43 -15.40
C GLU A 182 -14.71 -15.35 -16.36
N LYS A 183 -15.04 -14.09 -16.06
CA LYS A 183 -14.54 -12.89 -16.77
C LYS A 183 -14.04 -11.88 -15.73
N TYR A 184 -13.22 -10.94 -16.19
CA TYR A 184 -12.87 -9.76 -15.41
C TYR A 184 -14.05 -8.78 -15.40
N ALA A 185 -14.28 -8.14 -14.26
CA ALA A 185 -15.31 -7.12 -14.10
C ALA A 185 -14.81 -6.01 -13.18
N ILE A 186 -15.31 -4.79 -13.40
CA ILE A 186 -15.09 -3.64 -12.52
C ILE A 186 -16.46 -3.21 -12.01
N SER A 187 -16.59 -3.00 -10.70
CA SER A 187 -17.78 -2.37 -10.11
C SER A 187 -17.41 -1.03 -9.50
N VAL A 188 -18.29 -0.05 -9.73
CA VAL A 188 -18.27 1.25 -9.04
C VAL A 188 -19.16 1.11 -7.82
N LEU A 189 -18.64 1.39 -6.64
CA LEU A 189 -19.36 1.21 -5.39
C LEU A 189 -19.31 2.48 -4.57
N ASN A 190 -20.45 2.78 -3.95
CA ASN A 190 -20.55 3.82 -2.94
C ASN A 190 -20.34 3.19 -1.55
N ILE A 191 -19.32 3.64 -0.82
CA ILE A 191 -18.87 3.03 0.44
C ILE A 191 -19.26 3.85 1.69
N MET A 192 -20.03 4.94 1.54
CA MET A 192 -20.60 5.72 2.66
C MET A 192 -21.96 6.35 2.34
#